data_AF-A0A969T2X3-F1
#
_entry.id   AF-A0A969T2X3-F1
#
_cell.length_a   1.000
_cell.length_b   1.000
_cell.length_c   1.000
_cell.angle_alpha   90.00
_cell.angle_beta   90.00
_cell.angle_gamma   90.00
#
_symmetry.space_group_name_H-M   'P 1'
#
loop_
_entity.id
_entity.type
_entity.pdbx_description
1 polymer ?
#
loop_
_entity_poly.entity_id
_entity_poly.type
_entity_poly.pdbx_seq_one_letter_code
_entity_poly.pdbx_strand_id
1 'polypeptide(L)'
;MYFATNGRLGLGGFDVFYSQYNGLGQWSEPKNMGYPINTENDELGLMVSTNGKRIFFSSKSFTKDGNWDIYSAELYEGARPKRVLFVKGKLMDEKGHEVTDAKVGIKGVKSKETTEGLVDSYSGKYAVAVPVKKDEDYLLTVKKTIIFD
;
A
#
# COMPACT_ATOMS: atom_id res chain seq x y z
N MET A 1 -4.63 3.02 -4.49
CA MET A 1 -4.37 4.46 -4.31
C MET A 1 -5.66 5.10 -3.87
N TYR A 2 -5.59 5.98 -2.87
CA TYR A 2 -6.68 6.83 -2.43
C TYR A 2 -6.25 8.26 -2.70
N PHE A 3 -7.15 9.12 -3.18
CA PHE A 3 -6.83 10.49 -3.55
C PHE A 3 -8.08 11.36 -3.51
N ALA A 4 -7.91 12.65 -3.29
CA ALA A 4 -9.00 13.62 -3.34
C ALA A 4 -8.99 14.37 -4.68
N THR A 5 -10.15 14.60 -5.30
CA THR A 5 -10.27 15.41 -6.53
C THR A 5 -11.68 15.99 -6.67
N ASN A 6 -11.75 17.21 -7.22
CA ASN A 6 -12.99 17.84 -7.69
C ASN A 6 -13.16 17.77 -9.22
N GLY A 7 -12.26 17.05 -9.91
CA GLY A 7 -12.26 16.90 -11.37
C GLY A 7 -13.10 15.73 -11.89
N ARG A 8 -13.89 15.09 -11.04
CA ARG A 8 -14.73 13.91 -11.34
C ARG A 8 -16.10 14.08 -10.69
N LEU A 9 -17.11 13.40 -11.24
CA LEU A 9 -18.45 13.40 -10.64
C LEU A 9 -18.37 12.82 -9.21
N GLY A 10 -18.82 13.63 -8.25
CA GLY A 10 -18.79 13.36 -6.82
C GLY A 10 -20.00 13.94 -6.10
N LEU A 11 -19.93 14.03 -4.78
CA LEU A 11 -20.95 14.58 -3.90
C LEU A 11 -20.79 16.09 -3.71
N GLY A 12 -19.55 16.58 -3.63
CA GLY A 12 -19.26 17.97 -3.29
C GLY A 12 -18.00 18.52 -3.94
N GLY A 13 -17.18 19.21 -3.15
CA GLY A 13 -15.94 19.82 -3.57
C GLY A 13 -14.86 18.78 -3.89
N PHE A 14 -13.79 18.74 -3.08
CA PHE A 14 -12.78 17.68 -3.18
C PHE A 14 -13.27 16.38 -2.55
N ASP A 15 -13.68 15.45 -3.41
CA ASP A 15 -14.14 14.14 -3.00
C ASP A 15 -12.99 13.12 -2.94
N VAL A 16 -13.04 12.20 -1.98
CA VAL A 16 -12.15 11.04 -1.93
C VAL A 16 -12.59 9.98 -2.95
N PHE A 17 -11.64 9.56 -3.76
CA PHE A 17 -11.74 8.42 -4.68
C PHE A 17 -10.69 7.37 -4.33
N TYR A 18 -10.92 6.16 -4.81
CA TYR A 18 -9.90 5.12 -4.80
C TYR A 18 -9.81 4.40 -6.14
N SER A 19 -8.60 3.91 -6.43
CA SER A 19 -8.31 3.04 -7.57
C SER A 19 -7.39 1.91 -7.11
N GLN A 20 -7.63 0.70 -7.62
CA GLN A 20 -6.87 -0.49 -7.25
C GLN A 20 -5.86 -0.82 -8.35
N TYR A 21 -4.62 -1.07 -7.93
CA TYR A 21 -3.59 -1.59 -8.83
C TYR A 21 -3.75 -3.09 -8.98
N ASN A 22 -3.77 -3.59 -10.22
CA ASN A 22 -3.92 -5.02 -10.48
C ASN A 22 -2.62 -5.81 -10.35
N GLY A 23 -1.48 -5.14 -10.15
CA GLY A 23 -0.16 -5.78 -10.10
C GLY A 23 0.54 -5.89 -11.47
N LEU A 24 -0.17 -5.62 -12.56
CA LEU A 24 0.27 -5.80 -13.95
C LEU A 24 0.42 -4.47 -14.71
N GLY A 25 0.68 -3.38 -13.99
CA GLY A 25 0.86 -2.05 -14.59
C GLY A 25 -0.44 -1.26 -14.79
N GLN A 26 -1.60 -1.80 -14.39
CA GLN A 26 -2.88 -1.13 -14.61
C GLN A 26 -3.60 -0.78 -13.30
N TRP A 27 -4.22 0.39 -13.32
CA TRP A 27 -5.10 0.90 -12.27
C TRP A 27 -6.55 0.72 -12.69
N SER A 28 -7.43 0.36 -11.76
CA SER A 28 -8.87 0.34 -12.02
C SER A 28 -9.40 1.76 -12.24
N GLU A 29 -10.56 1.88 -12.89
CA GLU A 29 -11.27 3.16 -12.92
C GLU A 29 -11.48 3.70 -11.49
N PRO A 30 -11.23 5.00 -11.24
CA PRO A 30 -11.46 5.61 -9.93
C PRO A 30 -12.93 5.52 -9.51
N LYS A 31 -13.14 5.08 -8.28
CA LYS A 31 -14.46 4.96 -7.66
C LYS A 31 -14.59 5.99 -6.54
N ASN A 32 -15.67 6.74 -6.56
CA ASN A 32 -16.01 7.70 -5.50
C ASN A 32 -16.30 6.93 -4.19
N MET A 33 -15.83 7.44 -3.05
CA MET A 33 -16.01 6.77 -1.76
C MET A 33 -17.40 6.93 -1.16
N GLY A 34 -18.17 7.92 -1.62
CA GLY A 34 -19.53 8.21 -1.17
C GLY A 34 -19.63 8.57 0.32
N TYR A 35 -20.85 8.77 0.78
CA TYR A 35 -21.14 9.00 2.20
C TYR A 35 -20.87 7.73 3.04
N PRO A 36 -20.34 7.82 4.29
CA PRO A 36 -20.09 9.03 5.08
C PRO A 36 -18.70 9.65 4.89
N ILE A 37 -17.91 9.16 3.91
CA ILE A 37 -16.56 9.68 3.69
C ILE A 37 -16.65 11.00 2.95
N ASN A 38 -17.31 11.03 1.79
CA ASN A 38 -17.54 12.24 1.02
C ASN A 38 -18.81 12.95 1.48
N THR A 39 -18.77 14.28 1.46
CA THR A 39 -19.89 15.16 1.78
C THR A 39 -20.09 16.19 0.66
N GLU A 40 -20.90 17.22 0.91
CA GLU A 40 -21.06 18.34 -0.01
C GLU A 40 -19.88 19.33 0.00
N ASN A 41 -18.97 19.25 0.99
CA ASN A 41 -17.79 20.10 1.09
C ASN A 41 -16.51 19.37 0.64
N ASP A 42 -15.36 19.80 1.15
CA ASP A 42 -14.05 19.25 0.82
C ASP A 42 -13.58 18.19 1.83
N GLU A 43 -13.10 17.07 1.32
CA GLU A 43 -12.39 16.03 2.06
C GLU A 43 -10.93 15.89 1.60
N LEU A 44 -10.00 16.28 2.49
CA LEU A 44 -8.58 16.40 2.17
C LEU A 44 -7.69 15.67 3.19
N GLY A 45 -6.38 15.63 2.93
CA GLY A 45 -5.40 15.17 3.92
C GLY A 45 -5.55 13.70 4.35
N LEU A 46 -6.01 12.85 3.44
CA LEU A 46 -6.42 11.50 3.78
C LEU A 46 -5.25 10.54 4.07
N MET A 47 -5.47 9.60 5.00
CA MET A 47 -4.62 8.43 5.22
C MET A 47 -5.44 7.18 5.51
N VAL A 48 -4.93 6.01 5.15
CA VAL A 48 -5.56 4.72 5.47
C VAL A 48 -4.74 4.02 6.53
N SER A 49 -5.42 3.53 7.58
CA SER A 49 -4.83 2.73 8.65
C SER A 49 -4.04 1.53 8.10
N THR A 50 -3.00 1.12 8.80
CA THR A 50 -2.11 0.02 8.40
C THR A 50 -2.82 -1.32 8.24
N ASN A 51 -3.92 -1.54 8.98
CA ASN A 51 -4.76 -2.74 8.84
C ASN A 51 -5.79 -2.65 7.70
N GLY A 52 -5.85 -1.50 7.00
CA GLY A 52 -6.72 -1.27 5.84
C GLY A 52 -8.20 -1.12 6.16
N LYS A 53 -8.60 -1.00 7.43
CA LYS A 53 -10.02 -0.99 7.82
C LYS A 53 -10.61 0.40 7.99
N ARG A 54 -9.78 1.40 8.31
CA ARG A 54 -10.19 2.79 8.52
C ARG A 54 -9.45 3.75 7.63
N ILE A 55 -10.16 4.79 7.20
CA ILE A 55 -9.61 6.00 6.59
C ILE A 55 -9.74 7.15 7.58
N PHE A 56 -8.76 8.03 7.57
CA PHE A 56 -8.75 9.31 8.28
C PHE A 56 -8.67 10.42 7.23
N PHE A 57 -9.37 11.53 7.44
CA PHE A 57 -9.44 12.64 6.50
C PHE A 57 -9.85 13.92 7.23
N SER A 58 -9.47 15.08 6.68
CA SER A 58 -9.91 16.38 7.17
C SER A 58 -11.20 16.79 6.46
N SER A 59 -12.18 17.31 7.21
CA SER A 59 -13.42 17.87 6.66
C SER A 59 -13.92 19.04 7.53
N LYS A 60 -14.74 19.91 6.93
CA LYS A 60 -15.50 20.97 7.63
C LYS A 60 -16.96 20.60 7.88
N SER A 61 -17.44 19.49 7.29
CA SER A 61 -18.87 19.17 7.22
C SER A 61 -19.49 18.68 8.52
N PHE A 62 -18.65 18.32 9.50
CA PHE A 62 -19.11 17.70 10.74
C PHE A 62 -18.84 18.58 11.97
N THR A 63 -18.21 19.74 11.80
CA THR A 63 -18.04 20.75 12.86
C THR A 63 -19.20 21.75 12.83
N LYS A 64 -19.57 22.31 13.99
CA LYS A 64 -20.64 23.33 14.07
C LYS A 64 -20.16 24.72 13.65
N ASP A 65 -18.86 24.98 13.75
CA ASP A 65 -18.23 26.26 13.44
C ASP A 65 -17.66 26.31 12.00
N GLY A 66 -17.74 25.22 11.25
CA GLY A 66 -17.21 25.12 9.89
C GLY A 66 -15.68 25.09 9.81
N ASN A 67 -15.00 24.85 10.94
CA ASN A 67 -13.55 24.67 10.97
C ASN A 67 -13.15 23.26 10.54
N TRP A 68 -11.90 23.14 10.09
CA TRP A 68 -11.29 21.86 9.74
C TRP A 68 -11.06 21.01 11.00
N ASP A 69 -11.48 19.76 10.95
CA ASP A 69 -11.12 18.75 11.94
C ASP A 69 -10.83 17.41 11.24
N ILE A 70 -10.23 16.46 11.96
CA ILE A 70 -9.87 15.13 11.46
C ILE A 70 -10.94 14.12 11.87
N TYR A 71 -11.52 13.47 10.86
CA TYR A 71 -12.53 12.45 11.02
C TYR A 71 -11.99 11.09 10.62
N SER A 72 -12.70 10.04 11.03
CA SER A 72 -12.42 8.68 10.59
C SER A 72 -13.70 7.93 10.27
N ALA A 73 -13.60 7.06 9.27
CA ALA A 73 -14.69 6.18 8.86
C ALA A 73 -14.17 4.77 8.59
N GLU A 74 -15.04 3.77 8.70
CA GLU A 74 -14.72 2.42 8.24
C GLU A 74 -14.77 2.36 6.72
N LEU A 75 -13.75 1.72 6.13
CA LEU A 75 -13.75 1.38 4.72
C LEU A 75 -14.66 0.17 4.49
N TYR A 76 -15.59 0.29 3.54
CA TYR A 76 -16.34 -0.85 3.03
C TYR A 76 -15.41 -1.83 2.30
N GLU A 77 -15.78 -3.11 2.26
CA GLU A 77 -14.88 -4.18 1.83
C GLU A 77 -14.23 -3.95 0.45
N GLY A 78 -15.01 -3.48 -0.52
CA GLY A 78 -14.54 -3.18 -1.88
C GLY A 78 -13.55 -2.01 -1.98
N ALA A 79 -13.45 -1.16 -0.95
CA ALA A 79 -12.48 -0.08 -0.87
C ALA A 79 -11.33 -0.38 0.11
N ARG A 80 -11.29 -1.56 0.72
CA ARG A 80 -10.15 -1.95 1.57
C ARG A 80 -8.94 -2.32 0.70
N PRO A 81 -7.72 -1.95 1.10
CA PRO A 81 -6.52 -2.37 0.38
C PRO A 81 -6.29 -3.86 0.60
N LYS A 82 -5.61 -4.50 -0.35
CA LYS A 82 -5.08 -5.87 -0.13
C LYS A 82 -4.12 -5.82 1.05
N ARG A 83 -4.25 -6.76 1.99
CA ARG A 83 -3.32 -6.85 3.12
C ARG A 83 -1.93 -7.16 2.61
N VAL A 84 -0.94 -6.44 3.12
CA VAL A 84 0.47 -6.66 2.81
C VAL A 84 1.24 -6.94 4.11
N LEU A 85 2.20 -7.85 4.06
CA LEU A 85 3.19 -8.05 5.10
C LEU A 85 4.54 -7.53 4.63
N PHE A 86 5.27 -6.87 5.51
CA PHE A 86 6.65 -6.51 5.25
C PHE A 86 7.56 -7.61 5.79
N VAL A 87 8.19 -8.35 4.89
CA VAL A 87 9.26 -9.28 5.26
C VAL A 87 10.56 -8.50 5.23
N LYS A 88 11.16 -8.34 6.41
CA LYS A 88 12.39 -7.56 6.61
C LYS A 88 13.49 -8.46 7.14
N GLY A 89 14.72 -8.16 6.77
CA GLY A 89 15.89 -8.86 7.27
C GLY A 89 17.18 -8.16 6.87
N LYS A 90 18.30 -8.85 7.10
CA LYS A 90 19.64 -8.43 6.72
C LYS A 90 20.35 -9.62 6.08
N LEU A 91 20.97 -9.42 4.93
CA LEU A 91 21.77 -10.44 4.26
C LEU A 91 23.20 -10.37 4.77
N MET A 92 23.73 -11.54 5.13
CA MET A 92 25.12 -11.71 5.56
C MET A 92 25.73 -12.93 4.88
N ASP A 93 27.04 -12.91 4.66
CA ASP A 93 27.81 -14.10 4.28
C ASP A 93 28.09 -14.99 5.50
N GLU A 94 28.72 -16.14 5.27
CA GLU A 94 29.07 -17.09 6.35
C GLU A 94 30.07 -16.52 7.38
N LYS A 95 30.78 -15.45 7.02
CA LYS A 95 31.76 -14.75 7.88
C LYS A 95 31.13 -13.57 8.62
N GLY A 96 29.84 -13.30 8.40
CA GLY A 96 29.10 -12.19 9.00
C GLY A 96 29.25 -10.84 8.28
N HIS A 97 29.88 -10.80 7.11
CA HIS A 97 29.94 -9.59 6.30
C HIS A 97 28.61 -9.34 5.57
N GLU A 98 28.28 -8.07 5.36
CA GLU A 98 27.04 -7.67 4.72
C GLU A 98 27.05 -8.01 3.22
N VAL A 99 25.95 -8.56 2.73
CA VAL A 99 25.76 -8.83 1.30
C VAL A 99 24.87 -7.75 0.71
N THR A 100 25.44 -6.93 -0.17
CA THR A 100 24.80 -5.72 -0.72
C THR A 100 24.48 -5.81 -2.21
N ASP A 101 25.04 -6.80 -2.89
CA ASP A 101 24.95 -7.06 -4.33
C ASP A 101 23.98 -8.21 -4.66
N ALA A 102 22.86 -8.27 -3.93
CA ALA A 102 21.85 -9.32 -4.09
C ALA A 102 20.45 -8.73 -4.27
N LYS A 103 19.56 -9.55 -4.82
CA LYS A 103 18.11 -9.32 -4.85
C LYS A 103 17.42 -10.32 -3.95
N VAL A 104 16.43 -9.85 -3.18
CA VAL A 104 15.54 -10.72 -2.40
C VAL A 104 14.20 -10.77 -3.11
N GLY A 105 13.71 -11.99 -3.38
CA GLY A 105 12.40 -12.23 -3.96
C GLY A 105 11.56 -13.12 -3.06
N ILE A 106 10.27 -12.84 -2.97
CA ILE A 106 9.30 -13.70 -2.30
C ILE A 106 8.31 -14.21 -3.33
N LYS A 107 8.18 -15.52 -3.42
CA LYS A 107 7.31 -16.21 -4.39
C LYS A 107 6.21 -16.98 -3.69
N GLY A 108 4.96 -16.76 -4.07
CA GLY A 108 3.83 -17.60 -3.65
C GLY A 108 3.92 -19.00 -4.25
N VAL A 109 3.76 -20.03 -3.44
CA VAL A 109 3.90 -21.42 -3.87
C VAL A 109 2.72 -21.84 -4.76
N LYS A 110 1.49 -21.45 -4.42
CA LYS A 110 0.28 -21.75 -5.18
C LYS A 110 0.06 -20.74 -6.30
N SER A 111 0.08 -19.43 -5.99
CA SER A 111 -0.16 -18.39 -7.00
C SER A 111 0.97 -18.20 -8.00
N LYS A 112 2.19 -18.65 -7.68
CA LYS A 112 3.44 -18.43 -8.45
C LYS A 112 3.83 -16.97 -8.63
N GLU A 113 3.05 -16.02 -8.12
CA GLU A 113 3.37 -14.60 -8.10
C GLU A 113 4.66 -14.36 -7.34
N THR A 114 5.52 -13.47 -7.86
CA THR A 114 6.79 -13.12 -7.25
C THR A 114 6.84 -11.62 -6.98
N THR A 115 7.27 -11.23 -5.79
CA THR A 115 7.56 -9.84 -5.44
C THR A 115 9.04 -9.73 -5.09
N GLU A 116 9.76 -8.87 -5.81
CA GLU A 116 11.15 -8.56 -5.50
C GLU A 116 11.22 -7.33 -4.59
N GLY A 117 12.10 -7.38 -3.61
CA GLY A 117 12.46 -6.26 -2.76
C GLY A 117 13.89 -5.80 -3.01
N LEU A 118 14.13 -4.55 -2.68
CA LEU A 118 15.46 -3.95 -2.76
C LEU A 118 16.27 -4.32 -1.52
N VAL A 119 17.54 -4.63 -1.74
CA VAL A 119 18.55 -4.76 -0.70
C VAL A 119 19.29 -3.44 -0.65
N ASP A 120 19.45 -2.90 0.55
CA ASP A 120 20.26 -1.71 0.80
C ASP A 120 21.72 -1.99 0.46
N SER A 121 22.27 -1.15 -0.44
CA SER A 121 23.59 -1.34 -1.02
C SER A 121 24.75 -1.11 -0.04
N TYR A 122 24.47 -0.64 1.17
CA TYR A 122 25.48 -0.38 2.20
C TYR A 122 25.41 -1.33 3.38
N SER A 123 24.20 -1.76 3.76
CA SER A 123 23.98 -2.51 5.00
C SER A 123 23.44 -3.93 4.79
N GLY A 124 23.10 -4.32 3.56
CA GLY A 124 22.48 -5.61 3.27
C GLY A 124 21.07 -5.78 3.84
N LYS A 125 20.49 -4.72 4.45
CA LYS A 125 19.11 -4.74 4.95
C LYS A 125 18.14 -4.77 3.78
N TYR A 126 17.04 -5.50 3.93
CA TYR A 126 16.00 -5.54 2.91
C TYR A 126 14.61 -5.43 3.52
N ALA A 127 13.66 -5.00 2.70
CA ALA A 127 12.23 -5.07 2.98
C ALA A 127 11.48 -5.43 1.70
N VAL A 128 10.63 -6.46 1.78
CA VAL A 128 9.76 -6.88 0.68
C VAL A 128 8.31 -6.77 1.15
N ALA A 129 7.46 -6.06 0.41
CA ALA A 129 6.04 -5.93 0.70
C ALA A 129 5.25 -7.02 -0.03
N VAL A 130 4.78 -8.03 0.70
CA VAL A 130 4.13 -9.22 0.14
C VAL A 130 2.63 -9.16 0.34
N PRO A 131 1.81 -9.21 -0.74
CA PRO A 131 0.36 -9.37 -0.62
C PRO A 131 0.01 -10.70 0.06
N VAL A 132 -0.75 -10.64 1.15
CA VAL A 132 -1.20 -11.83 1.87
C VAL A 132 -2.38 -12.44 1.15
N LYS A 133 -2.27 -13.73 0.83
CA LYS A 133 -3.36 -14.55 0.31
C LYS A 133 -3.72 -15.62 1.34
N LYS A 134 -5.00 -15.97 1.38
CA LYS A 134 -5.48 -17.06 2.25
C LYS A 134 -4.90 -18.38 1.75
N ASP A 135 -4.44 -19.21 2.68
CA ASP A 135 -3.90 -20.54 2.41
C ASP A 135 -2.74 -20.54 1.40
N GLU A 136 -1.86 -19.54 1.45
CA GLU A 136 -0.69 -19.40 0.58
C GLU A 136 0.61 -19.60 1.38
N ASP A 137 1.51 -20.42 0.83
CA ASP A 137 2.87 -20.56 1.35
C ASP A 137 3.82 -19.69 0.53
N TYR A 138 4.89 -19.21 1.15
CA TYR A 138 5.83 -18.30 0.51
C TYR A 138 7.25 -18.86 0.55
N LEU A 139 7.93 -18.81 -0.59
CA LEU A 139 9.35 -19.10 -0.72
C LEU A 139 10.13 -17.79 -0.76
N LEU A 140 11.09 -17.62 0.15
CA LEU A 140 12.08 -16.55 0.08
C LEU A 140 13.26 -17.02 -0.78
N THR A 141 13.66 -16.20 -1.74
CA THR A 141 14.79 -16.43 -2.63
C THR A 141 15.76 -15.27 -2.52
N VAL A 142 17.05 -15.59 -2.55
CA VAL A 142 18.14 -14.61 -2.63
C VAL A 142 18.92 -14.92 -3.90
N LYS A 143 19.08 -13.92 -4.75
CA LYS A 143 19.85 -14.03 -6.00
C LYS A 143 21.00 -13.04 -5.95
N LYS A 144 22.23 -13.56 -5.93
CA LYS A 144 23.45 -12.76 -6.07
C LYS A 144 23.99 -12.96 -7.47
N THR A 145 24.22 -11.88 -8.20
CA THR A 145 24.86 -11.96 -9.52
C THR A 145 26.36 -12.05 -9.28
N ILE A 146 26.97 -13.19 -9.58
CA ILE A 146 28.42 -13.34 -9.56
C ILE A 146 28.91 -13.02 -10.97
N ILE A 147 29.68 -11.94 -11.12
CA ILE A 147 30.41 -11.65 -12.34
C ILE A 147 31.76 -12.37 -12.20
N PHE A 148 32.07 -13.28 -13.11
CA PHE A 148 33.41 -13.83 -13.24
C PHE A 148 34.17 -12.96 -14.24
N ASP A 149 35.30 -12.41 -13.81
CA ASP A 149 36.24 -11.65 -14.63
C ASP A 149 37.07 -12.58 -15.52
#